data_AF-S2R0D2-F1
#
_entry.id   AF-S2R0D2-F1
#
_cell.length_a   1.000
_cell.length_b   1.000
_cell.length_c   1.000
_cell.angle_alpha   90.00
_cell.angle_beta   90.00
_cell.angle_gamma   90.00
#
_symmetry.space_group_name_H-M   'P 1'
#
loop_
_entity.id
_entity.type
_entity.pdbx_description
1 polymer ?
#
loop_
_entity_poly.entity_id
_entity_poly.type
_entity_poly.pdbx_seq_one_letter_code
_entity_poly.pdbx_strand_id
1 'polypeptide(L)' 'MAKLPVELVHAVRRARGEDNLKVSELEAKTGLSRYVLYRVINGTTTSVRPSTIEKLNKWLYQRI' A
#
# COMPACT_ATOMS: atom_id res chain seq x y z
N MET A 1 15.86 5.37 -3.81
CA MET A 1 14.52 4.75 -3.82
C MET A 1 14.65 3.33 -3.28
N ALA A 2 13.61 2.78 -2.66
CA ALA A 2 13.63 1.42 -2.10
C ALA A 2 12.89 0.46 -3.04
N LYS A 3 13.34 -0.80 -3.10
CA LYS A 3 12.64 -1.87 -3.81
C LYS A 3 11.36 -2.20 -3.06
N LEU A 4 10.25 -2.25 -3.79
CA LEU A 4 8.95 -2.62 -3.23
C LEU A 4 8.91 -4.15 -3.04
N PRO A 5 8.78 -4.68 -1.80
CA PRO A 5 8.70 -6.11 -1.58
C PRO A 5 7.40 -6.68 -2.17
N VAL A 6 7.49 -7.83 -2.84
CA VAL A 6 6.32 -8.50 -3.44
C VAL A 6 5.31 -8.90 -2.36
N GLU A 7 5.81 -9.43 -1.23
CA GLU A 7 5.00 -9.78 -0.05
C GLU A 7 4.18 -8.59 0.48
N LEU A 8 4.77 -7.39 0.48
CA LEU A 8 4.08 -6.18 0.92
C LEU A 8 2.91 -5.85 -0.02
N VAL A 9 3.09 -6.01 -1.34
CA VAL A 9 2.01 -5.79 -2.32
C VAL A 9 0.87 -6.77 -2.09
N HIS A 10 1.18 -8.05 -1.88
CA HIS A 10 0.16 -9.07 -1.60
C HIS A 10 -0.58 -8.81 -0.29
N ALA A 11 0.14 -8.46 0.78
CA ALA A 11 -0.46 -8.11 2.06
C ALA A 11 -1.41 -6.90 1.93
N VAL A 12 -1.00 -5.84 1.23
CA VAL A 12 -1.84 -4.66 0.99
C VAL A 12 -3.08 -5.01 0.17
N ARG A 13 -2.95 -5.82 -0.88
CA ARG A 13 -4.09 -6.25 -1.71
C ARG A 13 -5.10 -7.09 -0.91
N ARG A 14 -4.60 -8.01 -0.08
CA ARG A 14 -5.44 -8.86 0.79
C ARG A 14 -6.18 -8.00 1.82
N ALA A 15 -5.46 -7.20 2.59
CA ALA A 15 -6.03 -6.31 3.60
C ALA A 15 -7.09 -5.36 3.02
N ARG A 16 -6.85 -4.82 1.82
CA ARG A 16 -7.84 -3.98 1.11
C ARG A 16 -9.09 -4.77 0.74
N GLY A 17 -8.94 -6.02 0.29
CA GLY A 17 -10.05 -6.89 -0.09
C GLY A 17 -10.89 -7.34 1.10
N GLU A 18 -10.25 -7.66 2.23
CA GLU A 18 -10.92 -8.02 3.49
C GLU A 18 -11.83 -6.91 4.00
N ASP A 19 -11.36 -5.66 3.94
CA ASP A 19 -12.12 -4.50 4.40
C ASP A 19 -13.05 -3.91 3.30
N ASN A 20 -13.03 -4.48 2.09
CA ASN A 20 -13.71 -3.95 0.90
C ASN A 20 -13.44 -2.45 0.64
N LEU A 21 -12.18 -2.01 0.85
CA LEU A 21 -11.81 -0.60 0.75
C LEU A 21 -11.67 -0.13 -0.69
N LYS A 22 -12.23 1.04 -0.98
CA LYS A 22 -11.90 1.83 -2.17
C LYS A 22 -10.49 2.39 -2.03
N VAL A 23 -9.84 2.67 -3.17
CA VAL A 23 -8.48 3.26 -3.19
C VAL A 23 -8.46 4.65 -2.52
N SER A 24 -9.56 5.40 -2.58
CA SER A 24 -9.71 6.69 -1.87
C SER A 24 -9.73 6.53 -0.34
N GLU A 25 -10.32 5.46 0.18
CA GLU A 25 -10.34 5.19 1.61
C GLU A 25 -8.97 4.71 2.09
N LEU A 26 -8.27 3.95 1.25
CA LEU A 26 -6.87 3.57 1.49
C LEU A 26 -5.93 4.78 1.47
N GLU A 27 -6.19 5.78 0.62
CA GLU A 27 -5.47 7.06 0.62
C GLU A 27 -5.66 7.78 1.96
N ALA A 28 -6.89 7.88 2.46
CA ALA A 28 -7.18 8.49 3.75
C ALA A 28 -6.48 7.75 4.92
N LYS A 29 -6.44 6.41 4.89
CA LYS A 29 -5.80 5.59 5.94
C LYS A 29 -4.27 5.64 5.92
N THR A 30 -3.67 5.69 4.73
CA THR A 30 -2.20 5.59 4.57
C THR A 30 -1.52 6.94 4.38
N GLY A 31 -2.26 7.99 4.01
CA GLY A 31 -1.71 9.29 3.61
C GLY A 31 -0.83 9.20 2.36
N LEU A 32 -1.10 8.23 1.48
CA LEU A 32 -0.44 8.04 0.18
C LEU A 32 -1.42 8.41 -0.93
N SER A 33 -0.95 9.09 -1.97
CA SER A 33 -1.84 9.49 -3.06
C SER A 33 -2.44 8.28 -3.78
N ARG A 34 -3.67 8.42 -4.28
CA ARG A 34 -4.32 7.39 -5.10
C ARG A 34 -3.44 6.89 -6.24
N TYR A 35 -2.65 7.77 -6.87
CA TYR A 35 -1.72 7.40 -7.93
C TYR A 35 -0.62 6.44 -7.46
N VAL A 36 -0.01 6.73 -6.30
CA VAL A 36 1.02 5.84 -5.71
C VAL A 36 0.40 4.51 -5.31
N LEU A 37 -0.76 4.53 -4.66
CA LEU A 37 -1.48 3.32 -4.26
C LEU A 37 -1.88 2.48 -5.47
N TYR A 38 -2.39 3.09 -6.54
CA TYR A 38 -2.71 2.41 -7.79
C TYR A 38 -1.48 1.69 -8.36
N ARG A 39 -0.34 2.37 -8.43
CA ARG A 39 0.90 1.78 -8.94
C ARG A 39 1.41 0.62 -8.10
N VAL A 40 1.33 0.74 -6.78
CA VAL A 40 1.74 -0.31 -5.82
C VAL A 40 0.84 -1.53 -5.97
N ILE A 41 -0.48 -1.34 -5.91
CA ILE A 41 -1.48 -2.42 -5.93
C ILE A 41 -1.45 -3.17 -7.26
N ASN A 42 -1.36 -2.45 -8.38
CA ASN A 42 -1.37 -3.05 -9.71
C ASN A 42 0.02 -3.53 -10.16
N GLY A 43 1.04 -3.41 -9.30
CA GLY A 43 2.39 -3.88 -9.60
C GLY A 43 3.08 -3.11 -10.74
N THR A 44 2.57 -1.93 -11.11
CA THR A 44 3.16 -1.10 -12.18
C THR A 44 4.40 -0.34 -11.71
N THR A 45 4.86 -0.58 -10.48
CA THR A 45 6.10 -0.05 -9.94
C THR A 45 6.83 -1.09 -9.13
N THR A 46 8.15 -1.15 -9.29
CA THR A 46 9.05 -2.01 -8.51
C THR A 46 9.88 -1.22 -7.50
N SER A 47 9.88 0.11 -7.60
CA SER A 47 10.60 1.00 -6.68
C SER A 47 9.74 2.18 -6.24
N VAL A 48 9.81 2.50 -4.96
CA VAL A 48 9.05 3.59 -4.32
C VAL A 48 9.93 4.34 -3.33
N ARG A 49 9.41 5.43 -2.75
CA ARG A 49 10.11 6.11 -1.65
C ARG A 49 10.09 5.19 -0.42
N PRO A 50 11.17 5.15 0.39
CA PRO A 50 11.18 4.37 1.64
C PRO A 50 9.98 4.70 2.54
N SER A 51 9.60 5.97 2.63
CA SER A 51 8.43 6.43 3.38
C SER A 51 7.10 5.86 2.88
N THR A 52 7.01 5.45 1.60
CA THR A 52 5.83 4.73 1.08
C THR A 52 5.72 3.34 1.69
N ILE A 53 6.85 2.63 1.80
CA ILE A 53 6.91 1.29 2.41
C ILE A 53 6.56 1.40 3.90
N GLU A 54 7.14 2.37 4.61
CA GLU A 54 6.85 2.60 6.03
C GLU A 54 5.36 2.90 6.28
N LYS A 55 4.74 3.75 5.47
CA LYS A 55 3.30 4.07 5.59
C LYS A 55 2.41 2.85 5.36
N LEU A 56 2.73 2.02 4.37
CA LEU A 56 1.99 0.78 4.10
C LEU A 56 2.18 -0.25 5.22
N ASN A 57 3.41 -0.43 5.70
CA ASN A 57 3.70 -1.32 6.84
C ASN A 57 3.00 -0.84 8.12
N LYS A 58 3.02 0.47 8.40
CA LYS A 58 2.33 1.06 9.55
C LYS A 58 0.83 0.78 9.48
N TRP A 59 0.21 0.98 8.32
CA TRP A 59 -1.20 0.69 8.12
C TRP A 59 -1.52 -0.81 8.31
N LEU A 60 -0.67 -1.71 7.79
CA LEU A 60 -0.84 -3.14 8.00
C LEU A 60 -0.66 -3.55 9.47
N TYR A 61 0.31 -2.96 10.17
CA TYR A 61 0.59 -3.26 11.58
C TYR A 61 -0.56 -2.85 12.50
N GLN A 62 -1.27 -1.76 12.19
CA GLN A 62 -2.44 -1.31 12.95
C GLN A 62 -3.65 -2.28 12.87
N ARG A 63 -3.57 -3.33 12.05
CA ARG A 63 -4.62 -4.34 11.89
C ARG A 63 -4.37 -5.60 12.74
N ILE A 64 -3.19 -5.74 13.35
CA ILE A 64 -2.81 -6.87 14.21
C ILE A 64 -3.17 -6.55 15.65
#